data_AF-A0A4P7VS86-F1
#
_entry.id   AF-A0A4P7VS86-F1
#
_cell.length_a   1.000
_cell.length_b   1.000
_cell.length_c   1.000
_cell.angle_alpha   90.00
_cell.angle_beta   90.00
_cell.angle_gamma   90.00
#
_symmetry.space_group_name_H-M   'P 1'
#
loop_
_entity.id
_entity.type
_entity.pdbx_description
1 polymer ?
#
loop_
_entity_poly.entity_id
_entity_poly.type
_entity_poly.pdbx_seq_one_letter_code
_entity_poly.pdbx_strand_id
1 'polypeptide(L)'
;MRYLLTDTYCRNATLFQNLFCRNQICLANTTSLSILANGLCSICEMLYDHPEYILGSVRKASISEIWNSEKALNLYSPQQENIESDSPCKTCEVFSKCKNYIWEKDMLSRYLPKI
;
A
#
# COMPACT_ATOMS: atom_id res chain seq x y z
N MET A 1 -6.83 14.96 -3.96
CA MET A 1 -8.19 14.73 -3.43
C MET A 1 -8.12 14.75 -1.90
N ARG A 2 -8.46 15.89 -1.26
CA ARG A 2 -8.58 16.02 0.20
C ARG A 2 -9.86 15.33 0.66
N TYR A 3 -9.81 14.04 0.96
CA TYR A 3 -10.90 13.40 1.70
C TYR A 3 -10.35 12.51 2.81
N LEU A 4 -10.53 13.01 4.03
CA LEU A 4 -10.82 12.26 5.26
C LEU A 4 -9.70 11.42 5.89
N LEU A 5 -8.64 12.10 6.35
CA LEU A 5 -7.97 11.73 7.60
C LEU A 5 -7.92 13.00 8.45
N THR A 6 -8.98 13.25 9.20
CA THR A 6 -9.04 14.39 10.11
C THR A 6 -7.95 14.26 11.18
N ASP A 7 -7.17 15.33 11.34
CA ASP A 7 -5.98 15.55 12.17
C ASP A 7 -6.11 15.29 13.70
N THR A 8 -7.12 14.56 14.15
CA THR A 8 -7.43 14.38 15.58
C THR A 8 -7.19 12.97 16.11
N TYR A 9 -6.94 11.99 15.23
CA TYR A 9 -6.85 10.57 15.61
C TYR A 9 -5.41 10.06 15.82
N CYS A 10 -4.46 10.90 16.19
CA CYS A 10 -3.05 10.48 16.35
C CYS A 10 -2.41 10.82 17.72
N ARG A 11 -3.20 11.08 18.78
CA ARG A 11 -2.65 11.61 20.04
C ARG A 11 -2.67 10.71 21.29
N ASN A 12 -3.17 9.47 21.26
CA ASN A 12 -3.21 8.64 22.48
C ASN A 12 -2.73 7.20 22.25
N ALA A 13 -1.83 6.73 23.12
CA ALA A 13 -1.12 5.45 23.02
C ALA A 13 -2.01 4.17 23.08
N THR A 14 -3.30 4.30 23.37
CA THR A 14 -4.31 3.20 23.32
C THR A 14 -4.96 3.01 21.94
N LEU A 15 -4.67 3.91 21.00
CA LEU A 15 -5.32 3.99 19.69
C LEU A 15 -4.64 3.11 18.63
N PHE A 16 -3.34 2.84 18.80
CA PHE A 16 -2.51 2.09 17.86
C PHE A 16 -3.06 0.68 17.63
N GLN A 17 -3.47 -0.02 18.69
CA GLN A 17 -4.09 -1.34 18.61
C GLN A 17 -5.47 -1.33 17.92
N ASN A 18 -6.25 -0.24 18.03
CA ASN A 18 -7.59 -0.17 17.46
C ASN A 18 -7.58 0.18 15.96
N LEU A 19 -6.64 1.03 15.51
CA LEU A 19 -6.40 1.27 14.07
C LEU A 19 -5.88 -0.01 13.41
N PHE A 20 -4.94 -0.68 14.04
CA PHE A 20 -4.31 -1.89 13.53
C PHE A 20 -5.27 -3.08 13.34
N CYS A 21 -6.24 -3.25 14.25
CA CYS A 21 -7.24 -4.31 14.17
C CYS A 21 -8.46 -3.98 13.30
N ARG A 22 -8.69 -2.69 12.95
CA ARG A 22 -9.87 -2.26 12.15
C ARG A 22 -9.51 -1.67 10.79
N ASN A 23 -8.24 -1.43 10.50
CA ASN A 23 -7.81 -0.96 9.19
C ASN A 23 -8.18 -2.02 8.15
N GLN A 24 -8.95 -1.59 7.15
CA GLN A 24 -9.19 -2.40 5.96
C GLN A 24 -7.83 -2.74 5.35
N ILE A 25 -7.60 -4.01 5.05
CA ILE A 25 -6.32 -4.45 4.52
C ILE A 25 -6.14 -3.85 3.14
N CYS A 26 -5.14 -2.98 2.99
CA CYS A 26 -4.79 -2.42 1.70
C CYS A 26 -4.05 -3.48 0.86
N LEU A 27 -4.65 -3.87 -0.26
CA LEU A 27 -4.08 -4.85 -1.20
C LEU A 27 -3.23 -4.17 -2.30
N ALA A 28 -3.18 -2.84 -2.29
CA ALA A 28 -2.57 -2.05 -3.35
C ALA A 28 -1.07 -2.33 -3.46
N ASN A 29 -0.63 -2.77 -4.64
CA ASN A 29 0.73 -3.16 -4.93
C ASN A 29 1.33 -4.22 -3.97
N THR A 30 0.50 -4.95 -3.22
CA THR A 30 0.94 -6.01 -2.31
C THR A 30 0.48 -7.36 -2.81
N THR A 31 -0.82 -7.51 -3.04
CA THR A 31 -1.43 -8.74 -3.56
C THR A 31 -2.38 -8.48 -4.74
N SER A 32 -2.63 -7.22 -5.08
CA SER A 32 -3.51 -6.84 -6.19
C SER A 32 -2.87 -5.82 -7.15
N LEU A 33 -3.23 -5.95 -8.43
CA LEU A 33 -2.95 -5.02 -9.52
C LEU A 33 -4.26 -4.66 -10.22
N SER A 34 -4.45 -3.39 -10.53
CA SER A 34 -5.62 -2.94 -11.30
C SER A 34 -5.23 -2.65 -12.75
N ILE A 35 -5.92 -3.28 -13.70
CA ILE A 35 -5.76 -3.01 -15.14
C ILE A 35 -6.89 -2.10 -15.59
N LEU A 36 -6.55 -0.91 -16.07
CA LEU A 36 -7.50 0.08 -16.56
C LEU A 36 -7.98 -0.28 -17.97
N ALA A 37 -9.13 0.28 -18.39
CA ALA A 37 -9.70 0.04 -19.72
C ALA A 37 -8.78 0.43 -20.88
N ASN A 38 -7.89 1.40 -20.68
CA ASN A 38 -6.87 1.79 -21.67
C ASN A 38 -5.66 0.84 -21.70
N GLY A 39 -5.58 -0.15 -20.80
CA GLY A 39 -4.48 -1.10 -20.68
C GLY A 39 -3.30 -0.59 -19.84
N LEU A 40 -3.43 0.52 -19.12
CA LEU A 40 -2.49 0.90 -18.08
C LEU A 40 -2.72 0.07 -16.82
N CYS A 41 -1.66 -0.14 -16.04
CA CYS A 41 -1.71 -0.87 -14.79
C CYS A 41 -1.43 0.09 -13.63
N SER A 42 -2.34 0.14 -12.66
CA SER A 42 -2.22 0.94 -11.43
C SER A 42 -2.14 0.02 -10.21
N ILE A 43 -1.55 0.50 -9.12
CA ILE A 43 -1.50 -0.24 -7.86
C ILE A 43 -2.88 -0.50 -7.24
N CYS A 44 -3.87 0.34 -7.55
CA CYS A 44 -5.24 0.27 -7.07
C CYS A 44 -6.17 1.04 -8.01
N GLU A 45 -7.42 0.58 -8.12
CA GLU A 45 -8.48 1.21 -8.89
C GLU A 45 -8.89 2.59 -8.36
N MET A 46 -8.52 2.93 -7.14
CA MET A 46 -8.79 4.26 -6.56
C MET A 46 -7.71 5.29 -6.90
N LEU A 47 -6.59 4.88 -7.50
CA LEU A 47 -5.40 5.70 -7.75
C LEU A 47 -5.04 5.80 -9.24
N TYR A 48 -5.99 5.55 -10.14
CA TYR A 48 -5.72 5.53 -11.58
C TYR A 48 -5.37 6.90 -12.17
N ASP A 49 -5.77 7.99 -11.52
CA ASP A 49 -5.58 9.38 -11.94
C ASP A 49 -4.24 9.97 -11.50
N HIS A 50 -3.45 9.20 -10.75
CA HIS A 50 -2.17 9.57 -10.17
C HIS A 50 -1.01 8.86 -10.92
N PRO A 51 -0.29 9.55 -11.83
CA PRO A 51 0.75 8.95 -12.66
C PRO A 51 1.89 8.28 -11.87
N GLU A 52 2.17 8.75 -10.65
CA GLU A 52 3.11 8.18 -9.72
C GLU A 52 2.77 6.72 -9.34
N TYR A 53 1.49 6.35 -9.42
CA TYR A 53 0.99 5.01 -9.07
C TYR A 53 0.71 4.10 -10.27
N ILE A 54 0.97 4.57 -11.49
CA ILE A 54 0.91 3.75 -12.71
C ILE A 54 2.20 2.96 -12.87
N LEU A 55 2.11 1.63 -12.84
CA LEU A 55 3.25 0.70 -12.92
C LEU A 55 3.71 0.44 -14.35
N GLY A 56 2.80 0.49 -15.32
CA GLY A 56 3.12 0.13 -16.70
C GLY A 56 1.88 -0.06 -17.57
N SER A 57 2.04 -0.79 -18.68
CA SER A 57 0.93 -1.12 -19.59
C SER A 57 1.03 -2.53 -20.12
N VAL A 58 -0.08 -3.28 -20.04
CA VAL A 58 -0.21 -4.62 -20.63
C VAL A 58 -0.11 -4.65 -22.15
N ARG A 59 -0.15 -3.47 -22.80
CA ARG A 59 0.09 -3.35 -24.25
C ARG A 59 1.58 -3.39 -24.61
N LYS A 60 2.47 -3.22 -23.62
CA LYS A 60 3.93 -3.10 -23.82
C LYS A 60 4.72 -4.21 -23.13
N ALA A 61 4.24 -4.73 -22.02
CA ALA A 61 4.92 -5.75 -21.23
C ALA A 61 3.91 -6.71 -20.59
N SER A 62 4.37 -7.91 -20.23
CA SER A 62 3.57 -8.88 -19.48
C SER A 62 3.28 -8.37 -18.06
N ILE A 63 2.23 -8.90 -17.43
CA ILE A 63 1.88 -8.58 -16.03
C ILE A 63 3.06 -8.89 -15.11
N SER A 64 3.78 -9.99 -15.34
CA SER A 64 4.95 -10.38 -14.54
C SER A 64 6.06 -9.33 -14.61
N GLU A 65 6.38 -8.82 -15.81
CA GLU A 65 7.38 -7.77 -15.99
C GLU A 65 6.94 -6.46 -15.33
N ILE A 66 5.66 -6.09 -15.44
CA ILE A 66 5.11 -4.89 -14.81
C ILE A 66 5.18 -5.01 -13.28
N TRP A 67 4.78 -6.15 -12.73
CA TRP A 67 4.73 -6.42 -11.29
C TRP A 67 6.12 -6.49 -10.64
N ASN A 68 7.11 -6.95 -11.39
CA ASN A 68 8.52 -7.01 -10.94
C ASN A 68 9.35 -5.82 -11.41
N SER A 69 8.72 -4.77 -11.94
CA SER A 69 9.42 -3.56 -12.35
C SER A 69 10.01 -2.82 -11.14
N GLU A 70 11.09 -2.06 -11.37
CA GLU A 70 11.71 -1.24 -10.33
C GLU A 70 10.69 -0.31 -9.66
N LYS A 71 9.79 0.28 -10.44
CA LYS A 71 8.70 1.14 -9.93
C LYS A 71 7.77 0.38 -9.00
N ALA A 72 7.36 -0.83 -9.36
CA ALA A 72 6.50 -1.66 -8.53
C ALA A 72 7.20 -2.06 -7.22
N LEU A 73 8.47 -2.46 -7.28
CA LEU A 73 9.25 -2.83 -6.10
C LEU A 73 9.46 -1.65 -5.15
N ASN A 74 9.75 -0.45 -5.68
CA ASN A 74 9.92 0.76 -4.89
C ASN A 74 8.62 1.20 -4.18
N LEU A 75 7.47 1.03 -4.85
CA LEU A 75 6.15 1.32 -4.26
C LEU A 75 5.71 0.22 -3.27
N TYR A 76 6.16 -1.02 -3.46
CA TYR A 76 5.85 -2.13 -2.55
C TYR A 76 6.50 -1.91 -1.19
N SER A 77 7.78 -1.51 -1.18
CA SER A 77 8.57 -1.29 0.03
C SER A 77 9.20 0.12 0.03
N PRO A 78 8.38 1.18 0.25
CA PRO A 78 8.89 2.53 0.27
C PRO A 78 9.83 2.73 1.44
N GLN A 79 11.00 3.29 1.17
CA GLN A 79 11.93 3.70 2.22
C GLN A 79 11.38 4.94 2.93
N GLN A 80 11.43 4.95 4.26
CA GLN A 80 10.89 6.06 5.06
C GLN A 80 11.54 7.41 4.71
N GLU A 81 12.82 7.39 4.34
CA GLU A 81 13.57 8.54 3.85
C GLU A 81 13.03 9.14 2.55
N ASN A 82 12.28 8.38 1.75
CA ASN A 82 11.69 8.85 0.49
C ASN A 82 10.25 9.36 0.65
N ILE A 83 9.71 9.31 1.87
CA ILE A 83 8.39 9.87 2.16
C ILE A 83 8.47 11.40 2.13
N GLU A 84 7.41 12.04 1.62
CA GLU A 84 7.29 13.50 1.61
C GLU A 84 7.42 14.10 3.02
N SER A 85 8.08 15.25 3.13
CA SER A 85 8.42 15.86 4.42
C SER A 85 7.20 16.31 5.23
N ASP A 86 6.06 16.53 4.58
CA ASP A 86 4.79 16.92 5.20
C ASP A 86 4.00 15.71 5.73
N SER A 87 4.40 14.49 5.39
CA SER A 87 3.75 13.27 5.85
C SER A 87 4.14 12.93 7.29
N PRO A 88 3.17 12.60 8.16
CA PRO A 88 3.46 12.09 9.51
C PRO A 88 4.32 10.82 9.51
N CYS A 89 4.33 10.06 8.40
CA CYS A 89 5.10 8.83 8.27
C CYS A 89 6.61 9.09 8.13
N LYS A 90 7.04 10.30 7.70
CA LYS A 90 8.46 10.63 7.49
C LYS A 90 9.32 10.43 8.73
N THR A 91 8.78 10.75 9.91
CA THR A 91 9.47 10.65 11.21
C THR A 91 8.81 9.65 12.15
N CYS A 92 7.92 8.79 11.64
CA CYS A 92 7.17 7.83 12.45
C CYS A 92 8.07 6.69 12.96
N GLU A 93 8.25 6.58 14.28
CA GLU A 93 9.09 5.55 14.92
C GLU A 93 8.61 4.11 14.69
N VAL A 94 7.33 3.94 14.37
CA VAL A 94 6.68 2.64 14.17
C VAL A 94 6.41 2.32 12.71
N PHE A 95 6.99 3.10 11.77
CA PHE A 95 6.81 2.94 10.32
C PHE A 95 7.06 1.50 9.85
N SER A 96 8.24 0.95 10.17
CA SER A 96 8.63 -0.40 9.74
C SER A 96 7.68 -1.47 10.27
N LYS A 97 7.20 -1.31 11.52
CA LYS A 97 6.21 -2.24 12.10
C LYS A 97 4.85 -2.11 11.40
N CYS A 98 4.38 -0.89 11.18
CA CYS A 98 3.10 -0.63 10.51
C CYS A 98 3.08 -1.20 9.09
N LYS A 99 4.16 -1.02 8.32
CA LYS A 99 4.26 -1.49 6.94
C LYS A 99 4.41 -3.02 6.84
N ASN A 100 5.21 -3.62 7.72
CA ASN A 100 5.50 -5.06 7.65
C ASN A 100 4.42 -5.93 8.31
N TYR A 101 3.60 -5.37 9.19
CA TYR A 101 2.62 -6.15 9.95
C TYR A 101 1.54 -6.83 9.10
N ILE A 102 1.18 -6.27 7.94
CA ILE A 102 0.19 -6.89 7.03
C ILE A 102 0.55 -8.35 6.72
N TRP A 103 1.83 -8.71 6.79
CA TRP A 103 2.36 -10.03 6.42
C TRP A 103 2.48 -11.01 7.59
N GLU A 104 2.69 -10.52 8.81
CA GLU A 104 3.22 -11.38 9.88
C GLU A 104 2.15 -12.16 10.66
N LYS A 105 0.87 -11.75 10.65
CA LYS A 105 -0.16 -12.41 11.48
C LYS A 105 -1.52 -12.70 10.83
N ASP A 106 -1.95 -11.94 9.82
CA ASP A 106 -3.38 -11.97 9.43
C ASP A 106 -3.70 -12.58 8.05
N MET A 107 -2.74 -12.69 7.13
CA MET A 107 -3.01 -13.28 5.80
C MET A 107 -2.87 -14.81 5.77
N LEU A 108 -1.83 -15.37 6.39
CA LEU A 108 -1.60 -16.83 6.42
C LEU A 108 -2.67 -17.55 7.25
N SER A 109 -3.12 -16.98 8.35
CA SER A 109 -4.11 -17.60 9.24
C SER A 109 -5.55 -17.54 8.71
N ARG A 110 -5.83 -16.65 7.76
CA ARG A 110 -7.17 -16.37 7.22
C ARG A 110 -7.42 -16.99 5.85
N TYR A 111 -6.37 -17.27 5.07
CA TYR A 111 -6.47 -17.85 3.72
C TYR A 111 -5.83 -19.23 3.55
N LEU A 112 -5.02 -19.72 4.49
CA LEU A 112 -4.59 -21.13 4.44
C LEU A 112 -5.68 -22.02 5.05
N PRO A 113 -6.13 -23.08 4.34
CA PRO A 113 -6.95 -24.10 4.98
C PRO A 113 -6.15 -24.67 6.15
N LYS A 114 -6.78 -24.71 7.33
CA LYS A 114 -6.22 -25.42 8.47
C LYS A 114 -6.15 -26.90 8.09
N ILE A 115 -4.95 -27.39 7.85
CA ILE A 115 -4.66 -28.83 7.69
C ILE A 115 -4.66 -29.45 9.09
#